data_AF-A0A232EWL2-F1
#
_entry.id   AF-A0A232EWL2-F1
#
_cell.length_a   1.000
_cell.length_b   1.000
_cell.length_c   1.000
_cell.angle_alpha   90.00
_cell.angle_beta   90.00
_cell.angle_gamma   90.00
#
_symmetry.space_group_name_H-M   'P 1'
#
loop_
_entity.id
_entity.type
_entity.pdbx_description
1 polymer ?
#
loop_
_entity_poly.entity_id
_entity_poly.type
_entity_poly.pdbx_seq_one_letter_code
_entity_poly.pdbx_strand_id
1 'polypeptide(L)'
;MHSHASEVLDGEISYYQEISRDECMRMFDGRYINIAGTAINNLPKNSTFSTPVTFAGTVNTGADCTGTAYSDPYGHWNNVLVQGFVEISLVDYYATVNLNSNRIQLRSGTNCQLTNVQCRDMLEGYAFWEPLPEDNCGSKKYTILYEGYANKTKESKSDRVTYMLETQDITFALSSIGEIKICGHNLIRTEHPKLFVLEDFQEKTFLSKANSPVENLDIFMYVNSKFVYVERHFKSQINQMYYDLLKHKCELERQILTNALSIAVQSPDEFAFRLMKEPGHMAVVAGEVIHLVKCLQVEVKRHDTKECYNQLPVTRREENFFLSPRTRILTRAGTQISCSGAMPPMFNIGTHWLQFLPAPSSVVSPETLRPQTKSTWEYATPRAIAVSGIYTESDLNSLRDHIMFPLEKSSVLNNVAMGMSGKSITGKGISINQFLDPEVLESLANNTWDHLWGRFLTFGTASAGILGIILITRLIKMLIDTILHGYAIYSVYGWSIHLLGTIWNSVT
;
A
#
# COMPACT_ATOMS: atom_id res chain seq x y z
N MET A 1 -29.75 58.58 43.44
CA MET A 1 -29.93 58.29 42.00
C MET A 1 -29.53 56.85 41.80
N HIS A 2 -30.45 56.01 41.33
CA HIS A 2 -30.20 54.59 41.12
C HIS A 2 -29.40 54.41 39.82
N SER A 3 -28.18 53.86 39.90
CA SER A 3 -27.46 53.43 38.70
C SER A 3 -28.11 52.14 38.22
N HIS A 4 -29.03 52.25 37.26
CA HIS A 4 -29.50 51.08 36.54
C HIS A 4 -28.45 50.76 35.48
N ALA A 5 -27.75 49.64 35.62
CA ALA A 5 -27.11 48.99 34.48
C ALA A 5 -28.24 48.47 33.60
N SER A 6 -28.76 49.32 32.70
CA SER A 6 -29.73 48.89 31.71
C SER A 6 -28.99 48.07 30.67
N GLU A 7 -29.33 46.78 30.57
CA GLU A 7 -28.91 45.91 29.49
C GLU A 7 -29.35 46.55 28.16
N VAL A 8 -28.38 47.08 27.41
CA VAL A 8 -28.61 47.70 26.10
C VAL A 8 -28.64 46.59 25.05
N LEU A 9 -29.40 46.76 23.97
CA LEU A 9 -29.29 45.86 22.81
C LEU A 9 -27.82 45.86 22.35
N ASP A 10 -27.22 44.68 22.19
CA ASP A 10 -25.77 44.48 21.95
C ASP A 10 -24.85 44.99 23.08
N GLY A 11 -25.31 44.91 24.34
CA GLY A 11 -24.59 45.42 25.52
C GLY A 11 -23.32 44.65 25.92
N GLU A 12 -23.10 43.45 25.40
CA GLU A 12 -21.85 42.71 25.53
C GLU A 12 -21.46 42.15 24.16
N ILE A 13 -20.24 42.45 23.73
CA ILE A 13 -19.72 42.00 22.45
C ILE A 13 -18.25 41.60 22.60
N SER A 14 -17.86 40.52 21.92
CA SER A 14 -16.47 40.13 21.77
C SER A 14 -16.13 40.06 20.28
N TYR A 15 -15.04 40.72 19.90
CA TYR A 15 -14.56 40.73 18.52
C TYR A 15 -13.04 40.92 18.48
N TYR A 16 -12.42 40.43 17.40
CA TYR A 16 -11.02 40.71 17.12
C TYR A 16 -10.87 42.10 16.53
N GLN A 17 -10.08 42.95 17.19
CA GLN A 17 -9.71 44.24 16.62
C GLN A 17 -8.73 44.03 15.46
N GLU A 18 -8.95 44.74 14.36
CA GLU A 18 -8.01 44.77 13.25
C GLU A 18 -6.73 45.49 13.65
N ILE A 19 -5.58 44.86 13.41
CA ILE A 19 -4.26 45.36 13.77
C ILE A 19 -3.43 45.44 12.50
N SER A 20 -2.75 46.57 12.29
CA SER A 20 -1.83 46.74 11.16
C SER A 20 -0.49 46.05 11.43
N ARG A 21 0.28 45.77 10.37
CA ARG A 21 1.64 45.20 10.48
C ARG A 21 2.54 46.05 11.40
N ASP A 22 2.48 47.37 11.28
CA ASP A 22 3.32 48.27 12.08
C ASP A 22 2.93 48.27 13.56
N GLU A 23 1.64 48.17 13.87
CA GLU A 23 1.17 48.01 15.24
C GLU A 23 1.57 46.66 15.82
N CYS A 24 1.44 45.58 15.05
CA CYS A 24 1.90 44.25 15.44
C CYS A 24 3.41 44.25 15.75
N MET A 25 4.23 44.81 14.86
CA MET A 25 5.68 44.92 15.07
C MET A 25 6.02 45.81 16.26
N ARG A 26 5.28 46.90 16.49
CA ARG A 26 5.46 47.75 17.68
C ARG A 26 5.10 47.01 18.97
N MET A 27 4.05 46.21 18.97
CA MET A 27 3.70 45.35 20.11
C MET A 27 4.78 44.29 20.34
N PHE A 28 5.30 43.69 19.27
CA PHE A 28 6.28 42.63 19.36
C PHE A 28 7.68 43.12 19.76
N ASP A 29 8.18 44.20 19.17
CA ASP A 29 9.52 44.74 19.44
C ASP A 29 9.51 45.77 20.56
N GLY A 30 8.56 46.70 20.52
CA GLY A 30 8.41 47.78 21.50
C GLY A 30 7.75 47.34 22.81
N ARG A 31 6.99 46.22 22.82
CA ARG A 31 6.26 45.70 23.99
C ARG A 31 5.22 46.67 24.59
N TYR A 32 4.64 47.53 23.76
CA TYR A 32 3.56 48.44 24.19
C TYR A 32 2.51 48.64 23.09
N ILE A 33 1.30 49.00 23.51
CA ILE A 33 0.20 49.44 22.64
C ILE A 33 -0.64 50.50 23.36
N ASN A 34 -1.26 51.40 22.60
CA ASN A 34 -2.24 52.34 23.13
C ASN A 34 -3.63 51.97 22.59
N ILE A 35 -4.55 51.61 23.48
CA ILE A 35 -5.93 51.24 23.14
C ILE A 35 -6.86 52.18 23.89
N ALA A 36 -7.70 52.90 23.15
CA ALA A 36 -8.66 53.87 23.70
C ALA A 36 -8.02 54.88 24.67
N GLY A 37 -6.79 55.33 24.41
CA GLY A 37 -6.06 56.27 25.27
C GLY A 37 -5.36 55.63 26.47
N THR A 38 -5.52 54.32 26.68
CA THR A 38 -4.82 53.56 27.72
C THR A 38 -3.53 52.96 27.14
N ALA A 39 -2.38 53.43 27.64
CA ALA A 39 -1.07 52.87 27.29
C ALA A 39 -0.80 51.58 28.08
N ILE A 40 -0.78 50.45 27.38
CA ILE A 40 -0.44 49.13 27.92
C ILE A 40 1.03 48.87 27.61
N ASN A 41 1.84 48.71 28.65
CA ASN A 41 3.28 48.48 28.55
C ASN A 41 3.64 47.07 29.04
N ASN A 42 4.84 46.59 28.68
CA ASN A 42 5.40 45.30 29.08
C ASN A 42 4.59 44.08 28.60
N LEU A 43 4.11 44.12 27.35
CA LEU A 43 3.44 42.97 26.74
C LEU A 43 4.37 41.74 26.71
N PRO A 44 3.92 40.58 27.22
CA PRO A 44 4.73 39.38 27.23
C PRO A 44 4.71 38.68 25.86
N LYS A 45 5.86 38.10 25.45
CA LYS A 45 5.97 37.31 24.21
C LYS A 45 5.61 35.85 24.48
N ASN A 46 5.01 35.19 23.49
CA ASN A 46 4.62 33.78 23.51
C ASN A 46 3.65 33.43 24.65
N SER A 47 2.83 34.40 25.06
CA SER A 47 1.79 34.23 26.08
C SER A 47 0.65 35.22 25.88
N THR A 48 -0.48 34.93 26.51
CA THR A 48 -1.65 35.81 26.47
C THR A 48 -1.68 36.76 27.66
N PHE A 49 -1.93 38.04 27.40
CA PHE A 49 -2.08 39.10 28.40
C PHE A 49 -3.51 39.63 28.38
N SER A 50 -4.11 39.88 29.54
CA SER A 50 -5.44 40.45 29.65
C SER A 50 -5.48 41.60 30.64
N THR A 51 -6.11 42.71 30.26
CA THR A 51 -6.28 43.89 31.12
C THR A 51 -7.64 44.56 30.88
N PRO A 52 -8.30 45.09 31.93
CA PRO A 52 -9.47 45.93 31.74
C PRO A 52 -9.09 47.28 31.12
N VAL A 53 -9.93 47.78 30.22
CA VAL A 53 -9.81 49.10 29.56
C VAL A 53 -11.17 49.78 29.55
N THR A 54 -11.18 51.08 29.84
CA THR A 54 -12.38 51.92 29.68
C THR A 54 -12.32 52.58 28.30
N PHE A 55 -13.24 52.20 27.41
CA PHE A 55 -13.29 52.69 26.03
C PHE A 55 -14.03 54.02 25.89
N ALA A 56 -15.01 54.27 26.77
CA ALA A 56 -15.80 55.49 26.78
C ALA A 56 -16.35 55.78 28.18
N GLY A 57 -16.55 57.07 28.48
CA GLY A 57 -16.99 57.54 29.80
C GLY A 57 -15.85 57.60 30.82
N THR A 58 -16.14 58.16 31.99
CA THR A 58 -15.20 58.18 33.12
C THR A 58 -15.89 57.72 34.40
N VAL A 59 -15.13 57.03 35.25
CA VAL A 59 -15.54 56.62 36.59
C VAL A 59 -14.62 57.32 37.58
N ASN A 60 -15.15 58.29 38.31
CA ASN A 60 -14.39 59.03 39.31
C ASN A 60 -14.50 58.37 40.69
N THR A 61 -13.51 58.60 41.56
CA THR A 61 -13.46 58.06 42.93
C THR A 61 -14.61 58.51 43.83
N GLY A 62 -15.37 59.52 43.43
CA GLY A 62 -16.53 60.07 44.14
C GLY A 62 -17.86 59.34 43.89
N ALA A 63 -17.85 58.15 43.26
CA ALA A 63 -19.05 57.40 42.86
C ALA A 63 -19.93 58.08 41.79
N ASP A 64 -19.40 59.08 41.09
CA ASP A 64 -20.00 59.68 39.90
C ASP A 64 -19.42 59.07 38.62
N CYS A 65 -20.31 58.64 37.72
CA CYS A 65 -19.98 58.15 36.39
C CYS A 65 -20.49 59.14 35.34
N THR A 66 -19.64 59.54 34.41
CA THR A 66 -20.04 60.40 33.28
C THR A 66 -20.05 59.58 31.99
N GLY A 67 -21.21 59.46 31.35
CA GLY A 67 -21.32 58.83 30.04
C GLY A 67 -20.83 59.76 28.92
N THR A 68 -20.28 59.16 27.86
CA THR A 68 -19.93 59.88 26.62
C THR A 68 -20.55 59.18 25.42
N ALA A 69 -20.50 59.79 24.24
CA ALA A 69 -20.84 59.06 23.01
C ALA A 69 -19.74 58.03 22.71
N TYR A 70 -20.15 56.84 22.25
CA TYR A 70 -19.25 55.76 21.83
C TYR A 70 -19.78 55.14 20.54
N SER A 71 -18.87 54.83 19.61
CA SER A 71 -19.21 54.16 18.37
C SER A 71 -18.12 53.15 18.04
N ASP A 72 -18.56 51.96 17.63
CA ASP A 72 -17.70 50.91 17.10
C ASP A 72 -18.34 50.33 15.81
N PRO A 73 -17.74 49.32 15.16
CA PRO A 73 -18.30 48.74 13.93
C PRO A 73 -19.69 48.10 14.09
N TYR A 74 -20.16 47.88 15.32
CA TYR A 74 -21.38 47.16 15.63
C TYR A 74 -22.51 48.08 16.11
N GLY A 75 -22.21 49.31 16.51
CA GLY A 75 -23.24 50.27 16.87
C GLY A 75 -22.73 51.65 17.27
N HIS A 76 -23.70 52.50 17.60
CA HIS A 76 -23.46 53.84 18.11
C HIS A 76 -24.38 54.09 19.30
N TRP A 77 -23.79 54.51 20.41
CA TRP A 77 -24.49 54.75 21.67
C TRP A 77 -24.17 56.13 22.22
N ASN A 78 -25.17 56.78 22.82
CA ASN A 78 -25.04 58.12 23.39
C ASN A 78 -25.12 58.05 24.91
N ASN A 79 -24.26 58.81 25.60
CA ASN A 79 -24.21 58.93 27.06
C ASN A 79 -24.03 57.57 27.77
N VAL A 80 -23.03 56.80 27.33
CA VAL A 80 -22.70 55.47 27.87
C VAL A 80 -21.32 55.43 28.51
N LEU A 81 -21.15 54.52 29.47
CA LEU A 81 -19.86 54.09 30.01
C LEU A 81 -19.56 52.71 29.41
N VAL A 82 -18.43 52.56 28.73
CA VAL A 82 -18.03 51.29 28.08
C VAL A 82 -16.74 50.82 28.70
N GLN A 83 -16.80 49.66 29.35
CA GLN A 83 -15.64 48.97 29.92
C GLN A 83 -15.56 47.58 29.32
N GLY A 84 -14.36 47.12 29.03
CA GLY A 84 -14.13 45.77 28.50
C GLY A 84 -12.77 45.24 28.91
N PHE A 85 -12.57 43.94 28.68
CA PHE A 85 -11.27 43.30 28.80
C PHE A 85 -10.65 43.20 27.42
N VAL A 86 -9.39 43.63 27.32
CA VAL A 86 -8.58 43.43 26.12
C VAL A 86 -7.67 42.24 26.38
N GLU A 87 -7.81 41.21 25.54
CA GLU A 87 -6.94 40.04 25.53
C GLU A 87 -5.99 40.11 24.33
N ILE A 88 -4.69 40.03 24.58
CA ILE A 88 -3.62 40.17 23.60
C ILE A 88 -2.73 38.93 23.65
N SER A 89 -2.63 38.21 22.54
CA SER A 89 -1.68 37.11 22.35
C SER A 89 -0.65 37.49 21.30
N LEU A 90 0.64 37.42 21.65
CA LEU A 90 1.76 37.70 20.73
C LEU A 90 2.62 36.44 20.61
N VAL A 91 2.70 35.87 19.41
CA VAL A 91 3.42 34.60 19.17
C VAL A 91 4.28 34.70 17.92
N ASP A 92 5.51 34.18 17.98
CA ASP A 92 6.39 33.97 16.83
C ASP A 92 6.65 32.48 16.58
N TYR A 93 6.60 32.07 15.30
CA TYR A 93 6.85 30.68 14.90
C TYR A 93 7.25 30.56 13.43
N TYR A 94 7.76 29.38 13.07
CA TYR A 94 8.06 29.04 11.67
C TYR A 94 6.86 28.34 11.02
N ALA A 95 6.44 28.85 9.85
CA ALA A 95 5.36 28.28 9.05
C ALA A 95 5.90 27.61 7.77
N THR A 96 5.21 26.58 7.30
CA THR A 96 5.55 25.90 6.05
C THR A 96 4.98 26.67 4.86
N VAL A 97 5.80 26.79 3.80
CA VAL A 97 5.45 27.53 2.58
C VAL A 97 5.57 26.64 1.35
N ASN A 98 4.60 26.75 0.45
CA ASN A 98 4.64 26.13 -0.86
C ASN A 98 4.91 27.20 -1.91
N LEU A 99 6.16 27.24 -2.38
CA LEU A 99 6.62 28.21 -3.36
C LEU A 99 5.96 28.04 -4.75
N ASN A 100 5.57 26.81 -5.11
CA ASN A 100 4.97 26.53 -6.41
C ASN A 100 3.52 27.01 -6.50
N SER A 101 2.76 26.88 -5.41
CA SER A 101 1.37 27.34 -5.34
C SER A 101 1.19 28.73 -4.74
N ASN A 102 2.30 29.39 -4.35
CA ASN A 102 2.30 30.69 -3.68
C ASN A 102 1.43 30.68 -2.40
N ARG A 103 1.57 29.64 -1.57
CA ARG A 103 0.77 29.45 -0.34
C ARG A 103 1.62 29.32 0.91
N ILE A 104 1.12 29.83 2.02
CA ILE A 104 1.62 29.62 3.38
C ILE A 104 0.53 28.93 4.21
N GLN A 105 0.93 27.95 5.01
CA GLN A 105 0.03 27.26 5.94
C GLN A 105 0.34 27.72 7.37
N LEU A 106 -0.64 28.35 8.02
CA LEU A 106 -0.55 28.77 9.42
C LEU A 106 -0.74 27.58 10.37
N ARG A 107 -0.40 27.75 11.64
CA ARG A 107 -0.49 26.70 12.67
C ARG A 107 -1.90 26.12 12.85
N SER A 108 -2.93 26.95 12.67
CA SER A 108 -4.34 26.52 12.69
C SER A 108 -4.74 25.62 11.50
N GLY A 109 -3.91 25.55 10.45
CA GLY A 109 -4.24 24.95 9.16
C GLY A 109 -4.80 25.92 8.12
N THR A 110 -4.95 27.21 8.46
CA THR A 110 -5.40 28.24 7.51
C THR A 110 -4.38 28.43 6.38
N ASN A 111 -4.85 28.42 5.12
CA ASN A 111 -4.00 28.57 3.94
C ASN A 111 -4.16 29.96 3.33
N CYS A 112 -3.06 30.69 3.19
CA CYS A 112 -3.05 32.07 2.71
C CYS A 112 -2.09 32.24 1.53
N GLN A 113 -2.26 33.30 0.74
CA GLN A 113 -1.31 33.62 -0.32
C GLN A 113 -0.03 34.21 0.27
N LEU A 114 1.11 33.62 -0.07
CA LEU A 114 2.41 34.03 0.49
C LEU A 114 2.80 35.45 0.08
N THR A 115 2.39 35.90 -1.12
CA THR A 115 2.63 37.27 -1.63
C THR A 115 1.92 38.36 -0.84
N ASN A 116 0.88 38.04 -0.08
CA ASN A 116 0.09 39.06 0.61
C ASN A 116 0.79 39.59 1.87
N VAL A 117 1.83 38.89 2.37
CA VAL A 117 2.65 39.29 3.54
C VAL A 117 1.85 39.36 4.86
N GLN A 118 0.54 39.12 4.79
CA GLN A 118 -0.39 39.10 5.91
C GLN A 118 -1.49 38.06 5.67
N CYS A 119 -2.02 37.50 6.75
CA CYS A 119 -3.22 36.68 6.72
C CYS A 119 -4.00 36.77 8.02
N ARG A 120 -5.33 36.65 7.91
CA ARG A 120 -6.22 36.54 9.06
C ARG A 120 -6.58 35.07 9.29
N ASP A 121 -6.20 34.60 10.46
CA ASP A 121 -6.61 33.34 11.07
C ASP A 121 -7.89 33.53 11.88
N MET A 122 -8.85 32.63 11.75
CA MET A 122 -10.10 32.72 12.52
C MET A 122 -9.91 32.39 14.01
N LEU A 123 -8.89 31.62 14.35
CA LEU A 123 -8.59 31.18 15.71
C LEU A 123 -7.46 31.99 16.34
N GLU A 124 -6.41 32.30 15.58
CA GLU A 124 -5.19 32.93 16.11
C GLU A 124 -5.04 34.42 15.74
N GLY A 125 -5.99 35.01 15.03
CA GLY A 125 -5.96 36.44 14.67
C GLY A 125 -5.06 36.75 13.47
N TYR A 126 -4.38 37.89 13.47
CA TYR A 126 -3.56 38.32 12.32
C TYR A 126 -2.13 37.78 12.39
N ALA A 127 -1.68 37.18 11.29
CA ALA A 127 -0.30 36.75 11.09
C ALA A 127 0.37 37.60 10.00
N PHE A 128 1.61 37.99 10.26
CA PHE A 128 2.44 38.77 9.34
C PHE A 128 3.78 38.07 9.14
N TRP A 129 4.36 38.19 7.94
CA TRP A 129 5.70 37.68 7.65
C TRP A 129 6.49 38.67 6.80
N GLU A 130 7.70 38.30 6.41
CA GLU A 130 8.50 39.09 5.47
C GLU A 130 8.36 38.54 4.04
N PRO A 131 8.34 39.41 3.01
CA PRO A 131 8.36 38.95 1.64
C PRO A 131 9.65 38.17 1.37
N LEU A 132 9.56 37.16 0.50
CA LEU A 132 10.73 36.39 0.12
C LEU A 132 11.75 37.31 -0.59
N PRO A 133 13.05 37.21 -0.27
CA PRO A 133 14.08 37.97 -0.98
C PRO A 133 14.09 37.60 -2.47
N GLU A 134 14.36 38.59 -3.33
CA GLU A 134 14.50 38.36 -4.78
C GLU A 134 15.68 37.42 -5.06
N ASP A 135 15.37 36.23 -5.54
CA ASP A 135 16.36 35.19 -5.83
C ASP A 135 16.64 35.16 -7.34
N ASN A 136 17.66 35.90 -7.78
CA ASN A 136 18.05 36.01 -9.20
C ASN A 136 18.43 34.67 -9.84
N CYS A 137 18.72 33.64 -9.04
CA CYS A 137 19.07 32.30 -9.52
C CYS A 137 18.03 31.23 -9.13
N GLY A 138 17.08 31.56 -8.26
CA GLY A 138 16.29 30.53 -7.61
C GLY A 138 17.18 29.54 -6.84
N SER A 139 18.21 30.01 -6.15
CA SER A 139 19.09 29.22 -5.28
C SER A 139 18.31 28.35 -4.28
N LYS A 140 17.11 28.76 -3.89
CA LYS A 140 16.19 27.95 -3.05
C LYS A 140 15.37 26.89 -3.81
N LYS A 141 15.43 26.84 -5.15
CA LYS A 141 14.69 25.87 -5.99
C LYS A 141 15.46 24.57 -6.27
N TYR A 142 16.78 24.57 -6.10
CA TYR A 142 17.63 23.44 -6.41
C TYR A 142 18.39 22.99 -5.16
N THR A 143 18.59 21.69 -5.00
CA THR A 143 19.38 21.11 -3.91
C THR A 143 20.37 20.09 -4.46
N ILE A 144 21.51 19.94 -3.80
CA ILE A 144 22.52 18.94 -4.16
C ILE A 144 22.17 17.63 -3.46
N LEU A 145 21.74 16.64 -4.25
CA LEU A 145 21.42 15.30 -3.74
C LEU A 145 22.68 14.47 -3.47
N TYR A 146 23.68 14.57 -4.35
CA TYR A 146 24.94 13.85 -4.24
C TYR A 146 26.08 14.64 -4.86
N GLU A 147 27.25 14.53 -4.26
CA GLU A 147 28.51 15.13 -4.72
C GLU A 147 29.61 14.08 -4.52
N GLY A 148 30.32 13.72 -5.60
CA GLY A 148 31.35 12.69 -5.60
C GLY A 148 31.45 11.94 -6.92
N TYR A 149 32.20 10.83 -6.91
CA TYR A 149 32.42 10.01 -8.10
C TYR A 149 31.25 9.08 -8.41
N ALA A 150 30.86 9.00 -9.68
CA ALA A 150 29.84 8.08 -10.18
C ALA A 150 30.36 7.31 -11.41
N ASN A 151 29.84 6.10 -11.63
CA ASN A 151 30.18 5.29 -12.79
C ASN A 151 29.46 5.83 -14.03
N LYS A 152 30.23 6.09 -15.10
CA LYS A 152 29.72 6.59 -16.38
C LYS A 152 29.82 5.48 -17.43
N THR A 153 28.69 5.08 -18.00
CA THR A 153 28.65 4.09 -19.08
C THR A 153 28.03 4.71 -20.33
N LYS A 154 28.60 4.42 -21.51
CA LYS A 154 28.08 4.88 -22.80
C LYS A 154 27.54 3.69 -23.59
N GLU A 155 26.32 3.78 -24.09
CA GLU A 155 25.71 2.71 -24.86
C GLU A 155 26.25 2.70 -26.30
N SER A 156 26.71 1.55 -26.82
CA SER A 156 27.40 1.51 -28.13
C SER A 156 26.56 1.96 -29.33
N LYS A 157 25.22 1.96 -29.21
CA LYS A 157 24.28 2.35 -30.28
C LYS A 157 23.61 3.70 -30.05
N SER A 158 23.86 4.36 -28.92
CA SER A 158 23.22 5.62 -28.55
C SER A 158 24.27 6.61 -28.05
N ASP A 159 24.10 7.90 -28.34
CA ASP A 159 24.95 8.92 -27.72
C ASP A 159 24.54 9.21 -26.25
N ARG A 160 23.55 8.46 -25.75
CA ARG A 160 23.13 8.50 -24.35
C ARG A 160 24.19 7.93 -23.44
N VAL A 161 24.50 8.71 -22.43
CA VAL A 161 25.39 8.35 -21.34
C VAL A 161 24.54 8.04 -20.11
N THR A 162 24.86 6.96 -19.42
CA THR A 162 24.20 6.57 -18.17
C THR A 162 25.17 6.76 -17.01
N TYR A 163 24.72 7.52 -16.02
CA TYR A 163 25.38 7.73 -14.74
C TYR A 163 24.78 6.76 -13.72
N MET A 164 25.61 5.94 -13.11
CA MET A 164 25.20 4.97 -12.08
C MET A 164 26.00 5.22 -10.81
N LEU A 165 25.30 5.23 -9.68
CA LEU A 165 25.89 5.36 -8.36
C LEU A 165 25.29 4.31 -7.43
N GLU A 166 26.15 3.68 -6.66
CA GLU A 166 25.78 2.77 -5.58
C GLU A 166 26.56 3.14 -4.32
N THR A 167 25.91 3.77 -3.36
CA THR A 167 26.43 4.02 -2.00
C THR A 167 25.47 3.42 -0.96
N GLN A 168 25.87 3.42 0.32
CA GLN A 168 25.01 2.92 1.40
C GLN A 168 23.68 3.70 1.51
N ASP A 169 23.71 4.99 1.21
CA ASP A 169 22.56 5.88 1.41
C ASP A 169 21.82 6.19 0.09
N ILE A 170 22.52 6.20 -1.04
CA ILE A 170 21.99 6.69 -2.32
C ILE A 170 22.31 5.71 -3.44
N THR A 171 21.26 5.28 -4.14
CA THR A 171 21.37 4.52 -5.38
C THR A 171 20.56 5.20 -6.48
N PHE A 172 21.22 5.47 -7.61
CA PHE A 172 20.53 5.98 -8.80
C PHE A 172 21.19 5.48 -10.07
N ALA A 173 20.37 5.40 -11.12
CA ALA A 173 20.86 5.34 -12.48
C ALA A 173 20.11 6.38 -13.32
N LEU A 174 20.83 7.27 -13.99
CA LEU A 174 20.27 8.37 -14.77
C LEU A 174 20.90 8.41 -16.16
N SER A 175 20.09 8.33 -17.22
CA SER A 175 20.61 8.56 -18.58
C SER A 175 20.42 10.00 -19.01
N SER A 176 21.40 10.49 -19.78
CA SER A 176 21.36 11.80 -20.40
C SER A 176 20.34 11.84 -21.52
N ILE A 177 19.61 12.96 -21.59
CA ILE A 177 18.70 13.29 -22.69
C ILE A 177 19.21 14.50 -23.47
N GLY A 178 19.92 15.42 -22.81
CA GLY A 178 20.48 16.61 -23.43
C GLY A 178 21.11 17.52 -22.39
N GLU A 179 21.33 18.77 -22.76
CA GLU A 179 21.91 19.78 -21.87
C GLU A 179 20.92 20.94 -21.66
N ILE A 180 20.98 21.55 -20.48
CA ILE A 180 20.19 22.71 -20.10
C ILE A 180 21.06 23.68 -19.30
N LYS A 181 20.92 24.97 -19.57
CA LYS A 181 21.64 26.00 -18.83
C LYS A 181 20.79 26.52 -17.67
N ILE A 182 21.25 26.33 -16.44
CA ILE A 182 20.60 26.82 -15.22
C ILE A 182 21.64 27.58 -14.41
N CYS A 183 21.31 28.78 -13.94
CA CYS A 183 22.22 29.59 -13.11
C CYS A 183 23.59 29.87 -13.76
N GLY A 184 23.67 29.90 -15.09
CA GLY A 184 24.93 30.07 -15.80
C GLY A 184 25.77 28.80 -15.97
N HIS A 185 25.38 27.69 -15.34
CA HIS A 185 26.01 26.38 -15.48
C HIS A 185 25.30 25.53 -16.54
N ASN A 186 26.08 24.76 -17.30
CA ASN A 186 25.55 23.77 -18.22
C ASN A 186 25.35 22.46 -17.45
N LEU A 187 24.09 22.10 -17.24
CA LEU A 187 23.68 20.87 -16.58
C LEU A 187 23.22 19.86 -17.62
N ILE A 188 23.49 18.60 -17.36
CA ILE A 188 22.97 17.49 -18.15
C ILE A 188 21.55 17.21 -17.69
N ARG A 189 20.60 17.34 -18.61
CA ARG A 189 19.22 16.93 -18.40
C ARG A 189 19.13 15.41 -18.47
N THR A 190 18.52 14.81 -17.45
CA THR A 190 18.31 13.37 -17.39
C THR A 190 16.90 12.99 -17.89
N GLU A 191 16.59 11.69 -17.91
CA GLU A 191 15.22 11.22 -18.14
C GLU A 191 14.22 11.64 -17.07
N HIS A 192 14.71 11.95 -15.88
CA HIS A 192 13.85 12.46 -14.84
C HIS A 192 13.78 14.00 -14.95
N PRO A 193 12.58 14.60 -15.06
CA PRO A 193 12.44 16.03 -15.36
C PRO A 193 12.97 16.95 -14.26
N LYS A 194 13.14 16.42 -13.04
CA LYS A 194 13.66 17.13 -11.86
C LYS A 194 15.12 16.80 -11.51
N LEU A 195 15.76 15.84 -12.19
CA LEU A 195 17.15 15.48 -11.93
C LEU A 195 18.06 15.98 -13.02
N PHE A 196 19.13 16.62 -12.57
CA PHE A 196 20.16 17.17 -13.40
C PHE A 196 21.50 16.66 -12.91
N VAL A 197 22.41 16.40 -13.83
CA VAL A 197 23.79 16.01 -13.51
C VAL A 197 24.69 17.16 -13.91
N LEU A 198 25.50 17.64 -12.98
CA LEU A 198 26.60 18.54 -13.28
C LEU A 198 27.87 17.71 -13.35
N GLU A 199 28.45 17.58 -14.53
CA GLU A 199 29.82 17.05 -14.67
C GLU A 199 30.77 18.24 -14.45
N ASP A 200 31.27 18.41 -13.23
CA ASP A 200 32.25 19.45 -12.94
C ASP A 200 33.67 18.89 -12.98
N PHE A 201 34.55 19.57 -13.75
CA PHE A 201 35.99 19.34 -13.79
C PHE A 201 36.77 20.51 -13.15
N GLN A 202 36.11 21.61 -12.75
CA GLN A 202 36.74 22.82 -12.23
C GLN A 202 35.90 23.49 -11.14
N GLU A 203 36.21 23.20 -9.86
CA GLU A 203 36.05 23.95 -8.58
C GLU A 203 35.01 25.09 -8.42
N LYS A 204 34.03 25.27 -9.30
CA LYS A 204 32.96 26.25 -9.16
C LYS A 204 31.78 25.57 -8.49
N THR A 205 31.75 25.68 -7.18
CA THR A 205 30.63 25.25 -6.35
C THR A 205 29.32 25.85 -6.87
N PHE A 206 28.46 25.01 -7.44
CA PHE A 206 27.14 25.39 -7.97
C PHE A 206 26.27 26.00 -6.86
N LEU A 207 26.18 25.29 -5.73
CA LEU A 207 25.52 25.70 -4.49
C LEU A 207 26.27 25.06 -3.30
N SER A 208 26.18 25.63 -2.11
CA SER A 208 26.63 24.95 -0.89
C SER A 208 25.63 23.85 -0.52
N LYS A 209 26.09 22.62 -0.28
CA LYS A 209 25.22 21.52 0.17
C LYS A 209 24.51 21.91 1.48
N ALA A 210 23.21 22.11 1.41
CA ALA A 210 22.35 22.31 2.58
C ALA A 210 21.66 21.00 2.94
N ASN A 211 21.44 20.75 4.24
CA ASN A 211 20.61 19.63 4.68
C ASN A 211 19.21 19.83 4.11
N SER A 212 18.78 18.92 3.24
CA SER A 212 17.50 19.00 2.56
C SER A 212 16.41 18.47 3.51
N PRO A 213 15.35 19.26 3.82
CA PRO A 213 14.21 18.76 4.59
C PRO A 213 13.58 17.55 3.89
N VAL A 214 13.17 16.53 4.65
CA VAL A 214 12.53 15.30 4.13
C VAL A 214 11.28 15.62 3.30
N GLU A 215 10.59 16.72 3.60
CA GLU A 215 9.41 17.20 2.87
C GLU A 215 9.66 17.56 1.40
N ASN A 216 10.91 17.80 1.02
CA ASN A 216 11.29 18.10 -0.37
C ASN A 216 11.70 16.85 -1.17
N LEU A 217 11.70 15.66 -0.55
CA LEU A 217 12.02 14.40 -1.23
C LEU A 217 10.79 13.77 -1.84
N ASP A 218 10.80 13.61 -3.16
CA ASP A 218 9.75 12.94 -3.92
C ASP A 218 9.94 11.42 -3.80
N ILE A 219 9.10 10.76 -2.99
CA ILE A 219 9.21 9.31 -2.74
C ILE A 219 9.04 8.48 -4.02
N PHE A 220 8.20 8.93 -4.95
CA PHE A 220 8.01 8.23 -6.23
C PHE A 220 9.28 8.29 -7.06
N MET A 221 9.94 9.45 -7.06
CA MET A 221 11.21 9.64 -7.73
C MET A 221 12.33 8.77 -7.14
N TYR A 222 12.39 8.60 -5.81
CA TYR A 222 13.31 7.67 -5.14
C TYR A 222 13.05 6.20 -5.49
N VAL A 223 11.78 5.79 -5.48
CA VAL A 223 11.42 4.41 -5.82
C VAL A 223 11.68 4.13 -7.30
N ASN A 224 11.31 5.06 -8.19
CA ASN A 224 11.56 4.94 -9.62
C ASN A 224 13.06 4.89 -9.95
N SER A 225 13.90 5.67 -9.26
CA SER A 225 15.35 5.62 -9.49
C SER A 225 15.94 4.27 -9.13
N LYS A 226 15.43 3.60 -8.09
CA LYS A 226 15.82 2.23 -7.73
C LYS A 226 15.35 1.19 -8.75
N PHE A 227 14.12 1.30 -9.23
CA PHE A 227 13.63 0.39 -10.29
C PHE A 227 14.46 0.52 -11.56
N VAL A 228 14.76 1.75 -12.00
CA VAL A 228 15.62 2.02 -13.17
C VAL A 228 17.04 1.50 -12.92
N TYR A 229 17.58 1.67 -11.72
CA TYR A 229 18.88 1.09 -11.37
C TYR A 229 18.90 -0.44 -11.51
N VAL A 230 17.91 -1.12 -10.95
CA VAL A 230 17.79 -2.58 -11.00
C VAL A 230 17.66 -3.08 -12.45
N GLU A 231 16.79 -2.45 -13.25
CA GLU A 231 16.63 -2.77 -14.68
C GLU A 231 17.94 -2.64 -15.45
N ARG A 232 18.67 -1.53 -15.26
CA ARG A 232 19.96 -1.29 -15.92
C ARG A 232 21.05 -2.24 -15.46
N HIS A 233 21.11 -2.54 -14.16
CA HIS A 233 22.05 -3.51 -13.62
C HIS A 233 21.82 -4.88 -14.26
N PHE A 234 20.57 -5.37 -14.30
CA PHE A 234 20.24 -6.62 -14.97
C PHE A 234 20.56 -6.61 -16.46
N LYS A 235 20.23 -5.52 -17.17
CA LYS A 235 20.57 -5.37 -18.59
C LYS A 235 22.08 -5.52 -18.82
N SER A 236 22.90 -4.89 -17.99
CA SER A 236 24.36 -5.00 -18.09
C SER A 236 24.85 -6.43 -17.86
N GLN A 237 24.36 -7.09 -16.80
CA GLN A 237 24.74 -8.47 -16.46
C GLN A 237 24.35 -9.46 -17.57
N ILE A 238 23.13 -9.34 -18.11
CA ILE A 238 22.65 -10.19 -19.20
C ILE A 238 23.47 -9.99 -20.47
N ASN A 239 23.78 -8.73 -20.82
CA ASN A 239 24.61 -8.44 -21.99
C ASN A 239 26.01 -9.04 -21.85
N GLN A 240 26.64 -8.92 -20.68
CA GLN A 240 27.95 -9.51 -20.43
C GLN A 240 27.90 -11.04 -20.56
N MET A 241 26.94 -11.69 -19.91
CA MET A 241 26.74 -13.14 -20.03
C MET A 241 26.52 -13.57 -21.48
N TYR A 242 25.76 -12.79 -22.27
CA TYR A 242 25.54 -13.07 -23.69
C TYR A 242 26.84 -13.05 -24.50
N TYR A 243 27.71 -12.07 -24.28
CA TYR A 243 29.03 -12.02 -24.93
C TYR A 243 29.91 -13.20 -24.53
N ASP A 244 29.90 -13.58 -23.25
CA ASP A 244 30.67 -14.73 -22.77
C ASP A 244 30.18 -16.05 -23.39
N LEU A 245 28.87 -16.23 -23.50
CA LEU A 245 28.28 -17.41 -24.17
C LEU A 245 28.65 -17.47 -25.66
N LEU A 246 28.61 -16.34 -26.37
CA LEU A 246 29.03 -16.28 -27.77
C LEU A 246 30.50 -16.64 -27.94
N LYS A 247 31.37 -16.13 -27.05
CA LYS A 247 32.79 -16.44 -27.05
C LYS A 247 33.03 -17.93 -26.83
N HIS A 248 32.41 -18.52 -25.80
CA HIS A 248 32.54 -19.95 -25.51
C HIS A 248 32.00 -20.83 -26.64
N LYS A 249 30.89 -20.43 -27.28
CA LYS A 249 30.38 -21.13 -28.46
C LYS A 249 31.41 -21.12 -29.60
N CYS A 250 32.02 -19.97 -29.88
CA CYS A 250 33.05 -19.85 -30.91
C CYS A 250 34.29 -20.72 -30.59
N GLU A 251 34.75 -20.72 -29.35
CA GLU A 251 35.87 -21.55 -28.89
C GLU A 251 35.56 -23.06 -29.06
N LEU A 252 34.35 -23.48 -28.72
CA LEU A 252 33.89 -24.86 -28.87
C LEU A 252 33.76 -25.26 -30.35
N GLU A 253 33.22 -24.40 -31.19
CA GLU A 253 33.17 -24.61 -32.65
C GLU A 253 34.58 -24.75 -33.24
N ARG A 254 35.54 -23.92 -32.80
CA ARG A 254 36.94 -24.03 -33.22
C ARG A 254 37.55 -25.39 -32.83
N GLN A 255 37.27 -25.87 -31.62
CA GLN A 255 37.73 -27.20 -31.19
C GLN A 255 37.08 -28.32 -32.00
N ILE A 256 35.77 -28.22 -32.30
CA ILE A 256 35.07 -29.19 -33.14
C ILE A 256 35.68 -29.24 -34.55
N LEU A 257 35.96 -28.09 -35.16
CA LEU A 257 36.59 -28.00 -36.47
C LEU A 257 38.00 -28.58 -36.46
N THR A 258 38.79 -28.28 -35.44
CA THR A 258 40.14 -28.84 -35.27
C THR A 258 40.09 -30.36 -35.17
N ASN A 259 39.18 -30.90 -34.36
CA ASN A 259 38.98 -32.35 -34.24
C ASN A 259 38.48 -32.98 -35.56
N ALA A 260 37.66 -32.27 -36.33
CA ALA A 260 37.21 -32.73 -37.64
C ALA A 260 38.38 -32.77 -38.64
N LEU A 261 39.25 -31.75 -38.67
CA LEU A 261 40.44 -31.74 -39.53
C LEU A 261 41.38 -32.91 -39.21
N SER A 262 41.53 -33.29 -37.93
CA SER A 262 42.29 -34.49 -37.56
C SER A 262 41.71 -35.79 -38.13
N ILE A 263 40.39 -35.86 -38.31
CA ILE A 263 39.71 -37.01 -38.94
C ILE A 263 39.96 -37.02 -40.45
N ALA A 264 40.05 -35.85 -41.09
CA ALA A 264 40.20 -35.74 -42.54
C ALA A 264 41.43 -36.48 -43.10
N VAL A 265 42.51 -36.56 -42.32
CA VAL A 265 43.74 -37.27 -42.72
C VAL A 265 43.55 -38.79 -42.71
N GLN A 266 42.81 -39.32 -41.73
CA GLN A 266 42.64 -40.77 -41.56
C GLN A 266 41.44 -41.31 -42.34
N SER A 267 40.36 -40.53 -42.43
CA SER A 267 39.12 -40.90 -43.09
C SER A 267 38.44 -39.67 -43.70
N PRO A 268 38.79 -39.32 -44.95
CA PRO A 268 38.23 -38.16 -45.64
C PRO A 268 36.70 -38.21 -45.76
N ASP A 269 36.13 -39.38 -46.05
CA ASP A 269 34.69 -39.53 -46.22
C ASP A 269 33.92 -39.34 -44.90
N GLU A 270 34.49 -39.74 -43.77
CA GLU A 270 33.92 -39.48 -42.44
C GLU A 270 34.02 -38.00 -42.05
N PHE A 271 35.11 -37.33 -42.45
CA PHE A 271 35.20 -35.87 -42.33
C PHE A 271 34.11 -35.17 -43.15
N ALA A 272 33.91 -35.56 -44.42
CA ALA A 272 32.86 -35.01 -45.27
C ALA A 272 31.47 -35.20 -44.64
N PHE A 273 31.18 -36.40 -44.15
CA PHE A 273 29.93 -36.69 -43.44
C PHE A 273 29.76 -35.83 -42.18
N ARG A 274 30.81 -35.67 -41.37
CA ARG A 274 30.76 -34.86 -40.13
C ARG A 274 30.56 -33.37 -40.39
N LEU A 275 31.20 -32.85 -41.45
CA LEU A 275 31.11 -31.45 -41.82
C LEU A 275 29.76 -31.11 -42.47
N MET A 276 29.31 -31.93 -43.43
CA MET A 276 28.06 -31.71 -44.17
C MET A 276 26.81 -32.16 -43.38
N LYS A 277 26.98 -33.02 -42.37
CA LYS A 277 25.90 -33.62 -41.55
C LYS A 277 24.89 -34.47 -42.33
N GLU A 278 25.22 -34.84 -43.57
CA GLU A 278 24.40 -35.69 -44.44
C GLU A 278 25.27 -36.67 -45.24
N PRO A 279 24.77 -37.89 -45.54
CA PRO A 279 25.48 -38.85 -46.38
C PRO A 279 25.55 -38.40 -47.85
N GLY A 280 26.40 -39.05 -48.65
CA GLY A 280 26.54 -38.73 -50.07
C GLY A 280 27.52 -37.59 -50.38
N HIS A 281 28.42 -37.27 -49.45
CA HIS A 281 29.57 -36.40 -49.69
C HIS A 281 30.85 -37.21 -49.44
N MET A 282 31.81 -37.07 -50.34
CA MET A 282 33.15 -37.64 -50.18
C MET A 282 34.16 -36.49 -50.11
N ALA A 283 35.30 -36.75 -49.49
CA ALA A 283 36.40 -35.80 -49.49
C ALA A 283 37.65 -36.41 -50.11
N VAL A 284 38.41 -35.59 -50.83
CA VAL A 284 39.71 -35.96 -51.40
C VAL A 284 40.74 -35.00 -50.86
N VAL A 285 41.73 -35.52 -50.14
CA VAL A 285 42.85 -34.74 -49.60
C VAL A 285 43.89 -34.57 -50.70
N ALA A 286 44.26 -33.33 -50.99
CA ALA A 286 45.27 -32.95 -51.97
C ALA A 286 46.24 -31.93 -51.33
N GLY A 287 47.36 -32.43 -50.80
CA GLY A 287 48.27 -31.61 -49.99
C GLY A 287 47.57 -31.09 -48.73
N GLU A 288 47.63 -29.79 -48.50
CA GLU A 288 46.97 -29.12 -47.35
C GLU A 288 45.49 -28.77 -47.61
N VAL A 289 44.96 -29.10 -48.78
CA VAL A 289 43.58 -28.78 -49.17
C VAL A 289 42.72 -30.04 -49.20
N ILE A 290 41.44 -29.89 -48.84
CA ILE A 290 40.45 -30.96 -48.91
C ILE A 290 39.36 -30.57 -49.91
N HIS A 291 39.18 -31.37 -50.96
CA HIS A 291 38.13 -31.20 -51.94
C HIS A 291 36.89 -31.99 -51.52
N LEU A 292 35.76 -31.29 -51.32
CA LEU A 292 34.46 -31.92 -51.08
C LEU A 292 33.75 -32.18 -52.40
N VAL A 293 33.31 -33.42 -52.59
CA VAL A 293 32.59 -33.84 -53.80
C VAL A 293 31.25 -34.44 -53.39
N LYS A 294 30.17 -33.92 -53.97
CA LYS A 294 28.82 -34.46 -53.79
C LYS A 294 28.61 -35.65 -54.70
N CYS A 295 28.25 -36.80 -54.12
CA CYS A 295 27.96 -38.02 -54.86
C CYS A 295 26.57 -37.95 -55.50
N LEU A 296 26.43 -38.59 -56.67
CA LEU A 296 25.14 -38.79 -57.31
C LEU A 296 24.37 -39.90 -56.58
N GLN A 297 23.11 -39.62 -56.23
CA GLN A 297 22.23 -40.62 -55.65
C GLN A 297 21.85 -41.67 -56.70
N VAL A 298 21.95 -42.94 -56.32
CA VAL A 298 21.65 -44.07 -57.20
C VAL A 298 20.90 -45.14 -56.42
N GLU A 299 19.95 -45.80 -57.09
CA GLU A 299 19.26 -46.94 -56.52
C GLU A 299 20.10 -48.20 -56.66
N VAL A 300 20.13 -49.00 -55.59
CA VAL A 300 20.86 -50.26 -55.53
C VAL A 300 19.99 -51.34 -54.92
N LYS A 301 20.19 -52.59 -55.36
CA LYS A 301 19.51 -53.75 -54.78
C LYS A 301 20.48 -54.48 -53.86
N ARG A 302 19.98 -55.12 -52.81
CA ARG A 302 20.82 -55.92 -51.92
C ARG A 302 21.36 -57.14 -52.67
N HIS A 303 22.60 -57.53 -52.38
CA HIS A 303 23.21 -58.76 -52.90
C HIS A 303 23.44 -59.75 -51.76
N ASP A 304 23.00 -60.99 -51.94
CA ASP A 304 23.24 -62.08 -50.99
C ASP A 304 24.63 -62.68 -51.19
N THR A 305 25.46 -62.66 -50.16
CA THR A 305 26.81 -63.23 -50.17
C THR A 305 26.94 -64.34 -49.12
N LYS A 306 27.74 -65.36 -49.39
CA LYS A 306 28.06 -66.42 -48.40
C LYS A 306 29.04 -65.95 -47.33
N GLU A 307 29.78 -64.88 -47.62
CA GLU A 307 30.78 -64.27 -46.74
C GLU A 307 30.22 -62.99 -46.11
N CYS A 308 30.78 -62.61 -44.96
CA CYS A 308 30.40 -61.39 -44.24
C CYS A 308 31.37 -60.25 -44.54
N TYR A 309 30.82 -59.04 -44.62
CA TYR A 309 31.57 -57.82 -44.93
C TYR A 309 31.19 -56.71 -43.96
N ASN A 310 32.13 -55.79 -43.66
CA ASN A 310 31.85 -54.59 -42.88
C ASN A 310 30.95 -53.60 -43.62
N GLN A 311 30.98 -53.61 -44.95
CA GLN A 311 30.13 -52.83 -45.84
C GLN A 311 28.97 -53.70 -46.35
N LEU A 312 27.86 -53.08 -46.72
CA LEU A 312 26.67 -53.81 -47.18
C LEU A 312 26.83 -54.20 -48.65
N PRO A 313 26.82 -55.50 -49.03
CA PRO A 313 26.90 -55.92 -50.42
C PRO A 313 25.62 -55.54 -51.19
N VAL A 314 25.80 -54.88 -52.33
CA VAL A 314 24.71 -54.37 -53.17
C VAL A 314 25.01 -54.58 -54.65
N THR A 315 23.99 -54.69 -55.48
CA THR A 315 24.06 -54.75 -56.94
C THR A 315 23.54 -53.47 -57.56
N ARG A 316 24.28 -52.96 -58.55
CA ARG A 316 23.88 -51.81 -59.38
C ARG A 316 24.10 -52.18 -60.84
N ARG A 317 23.01 -52.24 -61.63
CA ARG A 317 23.07 -52.56 -63.07
C ARG A 317 23.91 -53.82 -63.36
N GLU A 318 23.61 -54.90 -62.63
CA GLU A 318 24.26 -56.22 -62.73
C GLU A 318 25.73 -56.29 -62.26
N GLU A 319 26.34 -55.17 -61.87
CA GLU A 319 27.65 -55.13 -61.21
C GLU A 319 27.50 -55.16 -59.68
N ASN A 320 28.43 -55.86 -59.02
CA ASN A 320 28.49 -55.96 -57.56
C ASN A 320 29.31 -54.79 -56.97
N PHE A 321 28.77 -54.19 -55.91
CA PHE A 321 29.38 -53.10 -55.16
C PHE A 321 29.15 -53.31 -53.65
N PHE A 322 29.80 -52.46 -52.85
CA PHE A 322 29.65 -52.43 -51.41
C PHE A 322 29.27 -51.02 -50.95
N LEU A 323 28.24 -50.91 -50.13
CA LEU A 323 27.73 -49.65 -49.59
C LEU A 323 28.33 -49.40 -48.20
N SER A 324 28.98 -48.24 -48.03
CA SER A 324 29.51 -47.80 -46.73
C SER A 324 28.39 -47.62 -45.67
N PRO A 325 28.57 -48.11 -44.43
CA PRO A 325 27.54 -48.06 -43.38
C PRO A 325 27.06 -46.65 -42.98
N ARG A 326 27.98 -45.67 -42.91
CA ARG A 326 27.68 -44.30 -42.44
C ARG A 326 27.55 -43.31 -43.60
N THR A 327 28.55 -43.26 -44.48
CA THR A 327 28.63 -42.28 -45.57
C THR A 327 27.73 -42.63 -46.76
N ARG A 328 27.28 -43.89 -46.88
CA ARG A 328 26.45 -44.42 -47.97
C ARG A 328 27.07 -44.28 -49.37
N ILE A 329 28.40 -44.26 -49.43
CA ILE A 329 29.14 -44.25 -50.69
C ILE A 329 29.30 -45.68 -51.19
N LEU A 330 29.18 -45.87 -52.52
CA LEU A 330 29.42 -47.14 -53.18
C LEU A 330 30.91 -47.34 -53.47
N THR A 331 31.42 -48.50 -53.11
CA THR A 331 32.81 -48.92 -53.29
C THR A 331 32.85 -50.24 -54.05
N ARG A 332 33.92 -50.48 -54.82
CA ARG A 332 34.08 -51.71 -55.60
C ARG A 332 34.55 -52.90 -54.75
N ALA A 333 35.20 -52.63 -53.63
CA ALA A 333 35.77 -53.64 -52.75
C ALA A 333 35.23 -53.48 -51.33
N GLY A 334 34.91 -54.62 -50.69
CA GLY A 334 34.48 -54.70 -49.31
C GLY A 334 35.57 -55.30 -48.42
N THR A 335 35.53 -54.96 -47.13
CA THR A 335 36.38 -55.57 -46.11
C THR A 335 35.70 -56.83 -45.59
N GLN A 336 36.22 -57.99 -45.98
CA GLN A 336 35.73 -59.29 -45.52
C GLN A 336 36.03 -59.47 -44.03
N ILE A 337 35.06 -60.01 -43.29
CA ILE A 337 35.15 -60.29 -41.85
C ILE A 337 34.68 -61.71 -41.53
N SER A 338 35.03 -62.21 -40.35
CA SER A 338 34.47 -63.45 -39.84
C SER A 338 32.98 -63.26 -39.50
N CYS A 339 32.15 -64.21 -39.92
CA CYS A 339 30.72 -64.23 -39.62
C CYS A 339 30.49 -64.64 -38.16
N SER A 340 30.74 -63.74 -37.22
CA SER A 340 30.54 -63.96 -35.78
C SER A 340 29.26 -63.31 -35.29
N GLY A 341 28.41 -64.10 -34.63
CA GLY A 341 27.19 -63.61 -33.97
C GLY A 341 27.43 -62.70 -32.77
N ALA A 342 28.66 -62.68 -32.22
CA ALA A 342 28.99 -61.86 -31.06
C ALA A 342 29.20 -60.38 -31.42
N MET A 343 29.69 -60.08 -32.64
CA MET A 343 29.97 -58.72 -33.11
C MET A 343 29.59 -58.58 -34.59
N PRO A 344 28.29 -58.63 -34.93
CA PRO A 344 27.86 -58.54 -36.31
C PRO A 344 27.84 -57.08 -36.81
N PRO A 345 28.09 -56.86 -38.12
CA PRO A 345 27.92 -55.54 -38.71
C PRO A 345 26.43 -55.19 -38.75
N MET A 346 26.09 -54.02 -38.21
CA MET A 346 24.71 -53.52 -38.13
C MET A 346 24.54 -52.27 -38.99
N PHE A 347 23.42 -52.20 -39.70
CA PHE A 347 23.10 -51.09 -40.59
C PHE A 347 21.70 -50.56 -40.30
N ASN A 348 21.58 -49.24 -40.27
CA ASN A 348 20.30 -48.57 -40.17
C ASN A 348 19.66 -48.48 -41.56
N ILE A 349 18.58 -49.21 -41.84
CA ILE A 349 17.89 -49.17 -43.15
C ILE A 349 16.44 -48.73 -42.92
N GLY A 350 16.11 -47.53 -43.38
CA GLY A 350 14.82 -46.91 -43.09
C GLY A 350 14.69 -46.61 -41.60
N THR A 351 13.76 -47.30 -40.93
CA THR A 351 13.49 -47.20 -39.49
C THR A 351 14.01 -48.39 -38.69
N HIS A 352 14.61 -49.39 -39.35
CA HIS A 352 15.00 -50.65 -38.72
C HIS A 352 16.51 -50.85 -38.74
N TRP A 353 17.01 -51.43 -37.66
CA TRP A 353 18.39 -51.92 -37.61
C TRP A 353 18.43 -53.37 -38.05
N LEU A 354 19.29 -53.64 -39.02
CA LEU A 354 19.49 -54.98 -39.57
C LEU A 354 20.94 -55.38 -39.35
N GLN A 355 21.16 -56.60 -38.87
CA GLN A 355 22.47 -57.23 -38.87
C GLN A 355 22.57 -58.20 -40.06
N PHE A 356 23.78 -58.38 -40.59
CA PHE A 356 24.03 -59.28 -41.71
C PHE A 356 25.04 -60.35 -41.34
N LEU A 357 24.55 -61.59 -41.22
CA LEU A 357 25.33 -62.78 -40.94
C LEU A 357 24.85 -63.89 -41.86
N PRO A 358 25.59 -64.14 -42.94
CA PRO A 358 25.15 -64.10 -44.35
C PRO A 358 23.68 -63.74 -44.70
N ALA A 359 22.70 -64.16 -43.90
CA ALA A 359 21.31 -63.76 -44.00
C ALA A 359 21.02 -62.50 -43.16
N PRO A 360 20.07 -61.64 -43.58
CA PRO A 360 19.64 -60.49 -42.80
C PRO A 360 18.76 -60.92 -41.62
N SER A 361 18.97 -60.30 -40.46
CA SER A 361 18.04 -60.41 -39.33
C SER A 361 17.83 -59.06 -38.64
N SER A 362 16.63 -58.84 -38.13
CA SER A 362 16.29 -57.62 -37.38
C SER A 362 16.95 -57.61 -36.01
N VAL A 363 17.44 -56.44 -35.58
CA VAL A 363 18.06 -56.25 -34.27
C VAL A 363 17.50 -55.01 -33.57
N VAL A 364 17.66 -54.97 -32.26
CA VAL A 364 17.34 -53.79 -31.44
C VAL A 364 18.33 -52.66 -31.79
N SER A 365 17.84 -51.43 -31.85
CA SER A 365 18.66 -50.24 -32.09
C SER A 365 19.74 -50.04 -31.02
N PRO A 366 20.99 -49.70 -31.40
CA PRO A 366 22.04 -49.36 -30.44
C PRO A 366 21.67 -48.19 -29.53
N GLU A 367 22.26 -48.15 -28.33
CA GLU A 367 22.11 -47.03 -27.41
C GLU A 367 22.75 -45.76 -27.99
N THR A 368 22.04 -44.63 -27.91
CA THR A 368 22.56 -43.34 -28.38
C THR A 368 23.39 -42.69 -27.29
N LEU A 369 24.68 -42.46 -27.56
CA LEU A 369 25.55 -41.70 -26.67
C LEU A 369 25.05 -40.25 -26.55
N ARG A 370 24.87 -39.78 -25.31
CA ARG A 370 24.49 -38.39 -25.00
C ARG A 370 25.62 -37.69 -24.24
N PRO A 371 25.81 -36.38 -24.41
CA PRO A 371 26.72 -35.61 -23.56
C PRO A 371 26.32 -35.77 -22.09
N GLN A 372 27.29 -35.96 -21.20
CA GLN A 372 27.05 -36.11 -19.76
C GLN A 372 26.72 -34.78 -19.05
N THR A 373 26.77 -33.66 -19.77
CA THR A 373 26.50 -32.33 -19.23
C THR A 373 25.01 -32.17 -18.89
N LYS A 374 24.70 -32.07 -17.60
CA LYS A 374 23.35 -31.71 -17.12
C LYS A 374 23.27 -30.20 -16.94
N SER A 375 22.24 -29.56 -17.49
CA SER A 375 21.95 -28.15 -17.19
C SER A 375 21.51 -28.02 -15.74
N THR A 376 22.25 -27.27 -14.94
CA THR A 376 21.93 -27.00 -13.52
C THR A 376 21.26 -25.65 -13.30
N TRP A 377 20.96 -24.91 -14.37
CA TRP A 377 20.38 -23.57 -14.24
C TRP A 377 18.88 -23.65 -13.96
N GLU A 378 18.45 -23.00 -12.88
CA GLU A 378 17.05 -22.80 -12.52
C GLU A 378 16.82 -21.32 -12.21
N TYR A 379 15.74 -20.76 -12.75
CA TYR A 379 15.37 -19.37 -12.49
C TYR A 379 14.74 -19.24 -11.11
N ALA A 380 15.42 -18.57 -10.18
CA ALA A 380 14.86 -18.22 -8.89
C ALA A 380 13.98 -16.96 -9.02
N THR A 381 12.68 -17.09 -8.80
CA THR A 381 11.77 -15.95 -8.76
C THR A 381 12.02 -15.10 -7.51
N PRO A 382 12.26 -13.78 -7.65
CA PRO A 382 12.30 -12.90 -6.49
C PRO A 382 10.90 -12.81 -5.88
N ARG A 383 10.70 -13.46 -4.72
CA ARG A 383 9.45 -13.38 -3.97
C ARG A 383 9.35 -11.96 -3.38
N ALA A 384 8.25 -11.26 -3.66
CA ALA A 384 7.81 -10.01 -3.02
C ALA A 384 8.27 -8.64 -3.60
N ILE A 385 8.47 -8.49 -4.91
CA ILE A 385 8.70 -7.13 -5.47
C ILE A 385 7.41 -6.27 -5.48
N ALA A 386 6.21 -6.87 -5.56
CA ALA A 386 4.96 -6.13 -5.78
C ALA A 386 3.92 -6.22 -4.63
N VAL A 387 4.14 -7.08 -3.62
CA VAL A 387 3.10 -7.42 -2.61
C VAL A 387 3.47 -6.93 -1.20
N SER A 388 4.67 -6.34 -1.03
CA SER A 388 5.18 -5.89 0.26
C SER A 388 4.90 -4.40 0.48
N GLY A 389 3.71 -4.05 0.96
CA GLY A 389 3.49 -2.75 1.61
C GLY A 389 4.11 -2.73 3.01
N ILE A 390 4.50 -1.56 3.52
CA ILE A 390 4.95 -1.39 4.92
C ILE A 390 3.78 -1.65 5.89
N TYR A 391 2.56 -1.35 5.44
CA TYR A 391 1.32 -1.54 6.19
C TYR A 391 0.55 -2.71 5.63
N THR A 392 0.01 -3.52 6.52
CA THR A 392 -0.97 -4.54 6.17
C THR A 392 -2.32 -3.88 5.84
N GLU A 393 -3.19 -4.58 5.12
CA GLU A 393 -4.58 -4.12 4.90
C GLU A 393 -5.31 -3.86 6.23
N SER A 394 -5.02 -4.62 7.29
CA SER A 394 -5.57 -4.34 8.62
C SER A 394 -5.08 -3.03 9.21
N ASP A 395 -3.80 -2.68 9.04
CA ASP A 395 -3.24 -1.42 9.54
C ASP A 395 -3.86 -0.22 8.82
N LEU A 396 -4.06 -0.33 7.50
CA LEU A 396 -4.70 0.70 6.69
C LEU A 396 -6.17 0.90 7.08
N ASN A 397 -6.90 -0.19 7.32
CA ASN A 397 -8.28 -0.11 7.78
C ASN A 397 -8.37 0.49 9.20
N SER A 398 -7.48 0.11 10.11
CA SER A 398 -7.44 0.69 11.46
C SER A 398 -7.13 2.19 11.45
N LEU A 399 -6.19 2.64 10.61
CA LEU A 399 -5.91 4.06 10.42
C LEU A 399 -7.11 4.80 9.82
N ARG A 400 -7.79 4.20 8.84
CA ARG A 400 -9.00 4.76 8.24
C ARG A 400 -10.09 4.95 9.29
N ASP A 401 -10.34 3.95 10.12
CA ASP A 401 -11.33 4.03 11.19
C ASP A 401 -10.97 5.10 12.22
N HIS A 402 -9.68 5.22 12.57
CA HIS A 402 -9.20 6.26 13.49
C HIS A 402 -9.40 7.67 12.94
N ILE A 403 -9.17 7.89 11.65
CA ILE A 403 -9.38 9.18 10.97
C ILE A 403 -10.87 9.50 10.82
N MET A 404 -11.71 8.51 10.54
CA MET A 404 -13.15 8.70 10.34
C MET A 404 -13.89 8.92 11.66
N PHE A 405 -13.41 8.36 12.77
CA PHE A 405 -14.08 8.42 14.07
C PHE A 405 -14.44 9.85 14.54
N PRO A 406 -13.54 10.87 14.51
CA PRO A 406 -13.89 12.24 14.87
C PRO A 406 -14.97 12.87 13.99
N LEU A 407 -15.00 12.54 12.69
CA LEU A 407 -16.00 13.04 11.74
C LEU A 407 -17.37 12.42 12.00
N GLU A 408 -17.39 11.13 12.31
CA GLU A 408 -18.62 10.38 12.57
C GLU A 408 -19.17 10.61 13.99
N LYS A 409 -18.32 11.03 14.94
CA LYS A 409 -18.66 11.21 16.36
C LYS A 409 -19.93 12.02 16.59
N SER A 410 -20.12 13.15 15.90
CA SER A 410 -21.31 14.00 16.08
C SER A 410 -22.58 13.31 15.57
N SER A 411 -22.48 12.60 14.45
CA SER A 411 -23.57 11.79 13.88
C SER A 411 -23.91 10.61 14.78
N VAL A 412 -22.89 9.90 15.30
CA VAL A 412 -23.06 8.81 16.26
C VAL A 412 -23.75 9.30 17.53
N LEU A 413 -23.28 10.39 18.14
CA LEU A 413 -23.88 10.97 19.34
C LEU A 413 -25.31 11.43 19.09
N ASN A 414 -25.60 12.04 17.95
CA ASN A 414 -26.95 12.45 17.59
C ASN A 414 -27.87 11.23 17.36
N ASN A 415 -27.38 10.16 16.73
CA ASN A 415 -28.14 8.91 16.56
C ASN A 415 -28.42 8.23 17.90
N VAL A 416 -27.46 8.24 18.83
CA VAL A 416 -27.66 7.75 20.21
C VAL A 416 -28.70 8.61 20.93
N ALA A 417 -28.59 9.94 20.86
CA ALA A 417 -29.55 10.85 21.47
C ALA A 417 -30.97 10.68 20.87
N MET A 418 -31.07 10.48 19.55
CA MET A 418 -32.33 10.18 18.87
C MET A 418 -32.90 8.83 19.33
N GLY A 419 -32.07 7.79 19.43
CA GLY A 419 -32.48 6.48 19.94
C GLY A 419 -32.97 6.53 21.39
N MET A 420 -32.25 7.23 22.27
CA MET A 420 -32.65 7.47 23.66
C MET A 420 -33.94 8.30 23.77
N SER A 421 -34.19 9.19 22.81
CA SER A 421 -35.41 9.99 22.71
C SER A 421 -36.57 9.23 22.04
N GLY A 422 -36.41 7.94 21.73
CA GLY A 422 -37.44 7.11 21.10
C GLY A 422 -37.71 7.41 19.62
N LYS A 423 -36.83 8.16 18.96
CA LYS A 423 -36.92 8.46 17.53
C LYS A 423 -36.28 7.32 16.72
N SER A 424 -36.87 6.98 15.57
CA SER A 424 -36.33 5.94 14.70
C SER A 424 -35.02 6.39 14.05
N ILE A 425 -34.00 5.53 14.13
CA ILE A 425 -32.68 5.77 13.52
C ILE A 425 -32.72 5.17 12.10
N THR A 426 -32.64 6.00 11.06
CA THR A 426 -32.68 5.59 9.65
C THR A 426 -31.30 5.41 9.01
N GLY A 427 -30.24 5.31 9.83
CA GLY A 427 -28.86 5.14 9.37
C GLY A 427 -28.41 3.68 9.35
N LYS A 428 -27.68 3.26 8.30
CA LYS A 428 -26.92 2.00 8.31
C LYS A 428 -25.73 2.14 9.25
N GLY A 429 -25.62 1.25 10.24
CA GLY A 429 -24.34 0.96 10.91
C GLY A 429 -24.31 1.06 12.42
N ILE A 430 -25.34 1.62 13.08
CA ILE A 430 -25.32 1.77 14.54
C ILE A 430 -26.67 1.34 15.11
N SER A 431 -26.75 0.07 15.50
CA SER A 431 -27.92 -0.50 16.18
C SER A 431 -27.74 -0.36 17.69
N ILE A 432 -28.78 0.05 18.41
CA ILE A 432 -28.73 0.16 19.88
C ILE A 432 -28.37 -1.19 20.55
N ASN A 433 -28.69 -2.29 19.86
CA ASN A 433 -28.36 -3.66 20.25
C ASN A 433 -26.85 -3.94 20.30
N GLN A 434 -26.01 -3.13 19.65
CA GLN A 434 -24.54 -3.28 19.72
C GLN A 434 -23.92 -2.52 20.92
N PHE A 435 -24.67 -1.60 21.55
CA PHE A 435 -24.23 -0.91 22.78
C PHE A 435 -24.58 -1.68 24.06
N LEU A 436 -25.48 -2.66 23.96
CA LEU A 436 -25.89 -3.49 25.08
C LEU A 436 -25.17 -4.82 24.96
N ASP A 437 -24.15 -5.00 25.81
CA ASP A 437 -23.40 -6.24 25.88
C ASP A 437 -24.37 -7.39 26.23
N PRO A 438 -24.40 -8.49 25.44
CA PRO A 438 -25.29 -9.62 25.71
C PRO A 438 -25.17 -10.16 27.14
N GLU A 439 -23.97 -10.10 27.73
CA GLU A 439 -23.74 -10.53 29.12
C GLU A 439 -24.48 -9.63 30.14
N VAL A 440 -24.54 -8.32 29.88
CA VAL A 440 -25.26 -7.36 30.73
C VAL A 440 -26.76 -7.55 30.62
N LEU A 441 -27.27 -7.79 29.40
CA LEU A 441 -28.69 -8.12 29.16
C LEU A 441 -29.12 -9.40 29.86
N GLU A 442 -28.30 -10.45 29.81
CA GLU A 442 -28.58 -11.72 30.46
C GLU A 442 -28.57 -11.60 31.99
N SER A 443 -27.61 -10.84 32.55
CA SER A 443 -27.55 -10.57 33.99
C SER A 443 -28.74 -9.73 34.49
N LEU A 444 -29.20 -8.74 33.70
CA LEU A 444 -30.38 -7.93 34.01
C LEU A 444 -31.65 -8.76 33.95
N ALA A 445 -31.79 -9.62 32.93
CA ALA A 445 -32.95 -10.49 32.78
C ALA A 445 -33.07 -11.45 33.97
N ASN A 446 -31.99 -12.14 34.34
CA ASN A 446 -32.00 -13.10 35.45
C ASN A 446 -32.28 -12.43 36.81
N ASN A 447 -31.62 -11.31 37.12
CA ASN A 447 -31.84 -10.60 38.39
C ASN A 447 -33.26 -10.02 38.52
N THR A 448 -33.80 -9.49 37.42
CA THR A 448 -35.15 -8.89 37.45
C THR A 448 -36.23 -9.96 37.50
N TRP A 449 -36.00 -11.09 36.83
CA TRP A 449 -36.93 -12.23 36.82
C TRP A 449 -37.05 -12.88 38.19
N ASP A 450 -35.93 -13.16 38.86
CA ASP A 450 -35.95 -13.76 40.20
C ASP A 450 -36.65 -12.86 41.23
N HIS A 451 -36.49 -11.54 41.15
CA HIS A 451 -37.13 -10.62 42.08
C HIS A 451 -38.65 -10.47 41.86
N LEU A 452 -39.08 -10.41 40.60
CA LEU A 452 -40.51 -10.30 40.25
C LEU A 452 -41.26 -11.60 40.55
N TRP A 453 -40.68 -12.74 40.17
CA TRP A 453 -41.34 -14.04 40.33
C TRP A 453 -41.41 -14.47 41.79
N GLY A 454 -40.36 -14.19 42.58
CA GLY A 454 -40.36 -14.44 44.02
C GLY A 454 -41.48 -13.70 44.76
N ARG A 455 -41.73 -12.43 44.43
CA ARG A 455 -42.81 -11.64 45.03
C ARG A 455 -44.20 -12.14 44.60
N PHE A 456 -44.37 -12.54 43.35
CA PHE A 456 -45.65 -13.05 42.85
C PHE A 456 -46.07 -14.35 43.56
N LEU A 457 -45.11 -15.26 43.79
CA LEU A 457 -45.36 -16.50 44.54
C LEU A 457 -45.77 -16.23 45.99
N THR A 458 -45.13 -15.27 46.67
CA THR A 458 -45.51 -14.90 48.05
C THR A 458 -46.91 -14.29 48.14
N PHE A 459 -47.34 -13.54 47.12
CA PHE A 459 -48.70 -13.01 47.04
C PHE A 459 -49.73 -14.12 46.81
N GLY A 460 -49.38 -15.12 45.97
CA GLY A 460 -50.23 -16.29 45.72
C GLY A 460 -50.46 -17.15 46.95
N THR A 461 -49.42 -17.41 47.75
CA THR A 461 -49.54 -18.22 48.97
C THR A 461 -50.30 -17.49 50.08
N ALA A 462 -50.08 -16.19 50.25
CA ALA A 462 -50.80 -15.38 51.24
C ALA A 462 -52.31 -15.25 50.92
N SER A 463 -52.66 -15.05 49.64
CA SER A 463 -54.06 -14.96 49.21
C SER A 463 -54.82 -16.27 49.37
N ALA A 464 -54.19 -17.42 49.08
CA ALA A 464 -54.77 -18.73 49.31
C ALA A 464 -55.05 -18.99 50.82
N GLY A 465 -54.14 -18.58 51.71
CA GLY A 465 -54.34 -18.68 53.16
C GLY A 465 -55.54 -17.87 53.66
N ILE A 466 -55.67 -16.62 53.21
CA ILE A 466 -56.79 -15.75 53.60
C ILE A 466 -58.13 -16.30 53.10
N LEU A 467 -58.20 -16.77 51.85
CA LEU A 467 -59.41 -17.39 51.30
C LEU A 467 -59.81 -18.65 52.07
N GLY A 468 -58.83 -19.46 52.50
CA GLY A 468 -59.07 -20.62 53.35
C GLY A 468 -59.71 -20.24 54.69
N ILE A 469 -59.21 -19.18 55.35
CA ILE A 469 -59.76 -18.68 56.62
C ILE A 469 -61.20 -18.17 56.43
N ILE A 470 -61.47 -17.42 55.36
CA ILE A 470 -62.82 -16.89 55.03
C ILE A 470 -63.82 -18.03 54.81
N LEU A 471 -63.42 -19.08 54.11
CA LEU A 471 -64.28 -20.26 53.89
C LEU A 471 -64.60 -20.97 55.20
N ILE A 472 -63.60 -21.16 56.07
CA ILE A 472 -63.81 -21.78 57.39
C ILE A 472 -64.76 -20.93 58.25
N THR A 473 -64.57 -19.61 58.29
CA THR A 473 -65.44 -18.71 59.07
C THR A 473 -66.87 -18.70 58.53
N ARG A 474 -67.08 -18.72 57.21
CA ARG A 474 -68.42 -18.86 56.63
C ARG A 474 -69.09 -20.18 57.01
N LEU A 475 -68.32 -21.26 57.02
CA LEU A 475 -68.84 -22.60 57.36
C LEU A 475 -69.27 -22.68 58.83
N ILE A 476 -68.51 -22.05 59.73
CA ILE A 476 -68.88 -21.93 61.16
C ILE A 476 -70.14 -21.08 61.32
N LYS A 477 -70.22 -19.92 60.65
CA LYS A 477 -71.40 -19.05 60.72
C LYS A 477 -72.68 -19.78 60.27
N MET A 478 -72.59 -20.50 59.14
CA MET A 478 -73.71 -21.28 58.63
C MET A 478 -74.22 -22.29 59.67
N LEU A 479 -73.33 -23.04 60.32
CA LEU A 479 -73.72 -24.00 61.37
C LEU A 479 -74.44 -23.32 62.54
N ILE A 480 -73.96 -22.15 62.99
CA ILE A 480 -74.58 -21.41 64.09
C ILE A 480 -75.97 -20.90 63.70
N ASP A 481 -76.12 -20.33 62.50
CA ASP A 481 -77.41 -19.81 62.02
C ASP A 481 -78.44 -20.94 61.85
N THR A 482 -78.02 -22.12 61.35
CA THR A 482 -78.90 -23.29 61.27
C THR A 482 -79.39 -23.73 62.66
N ILE A 483 -78.53 -23.72 63.68
CA ILE A 483 -78.91 -24.08 65.06
C ILE A 483 -79.86 -23.03 65.66
N LEU A 484 -79.58 -21.73 65.51
CA LEU A 484 -80.41 -20.66 66.06
C LEU A 484 -81.79 -20.60 65.42
N HIS A 485 -81.89 -20.73 64.10
CA HIS A 485 -83.17 -20.80 63.41
C HIS A 485 -83.92 -22.10 63.70
N GLY A 486 -83.21 -23.21 63.84
CA GLY A 486 -83.79 -24.47 64.33
C GLY A 486 -84.43 -24.30 65.71
N TYR A 487 -83.74 -23.62 66.64
CA TYR A 487 -84.26 -23.36 67.98
C TYR A 487 -85.45 -22.39 67.99
N ALA A 488 -85.38 -21.30 67.21
CA ALA A 488 -86.45 -20.31 67.14
C ALA A 488 -87.75 -20.86 66.52
N ILE A 489 -87.65 -21.72 65.49
CA ILE A 489 -88.83 -22.36 64.90
C ILE A 489 -89.38 -23.44 65.82
N TYR A 490 -88.50 -24.18 66.51
CA TYR A 490 -88.92 -25.18 67.49
C TYR A 490 -89.71 -24.57 68.66
N SER A 491 -89.31 -23.38 69.15
CA SER A 491 -90.00 -22.73 70.27
C SER A 491 -91.38 -22.18 69.93
N VAL A 492 -91.65 -21.87 68.65
CA VAL A 492 -92.95 -21.31 68.21
C VAL A 492 -93.92 -22.39 67.71
N TYR A 493 -93.44 -23.41 66.98
CA TYR A 493 -94.31 -24.37 66.29
C TYR A 493 -94.23 -25.81 66.83
N GLY A 494 -93.32 -26.11 67.77
CA GLY A 494 -93.08 -27.48 68.23
C GLY A 494 -92.62 -28.39 67.08
N TRP A 495 -92.75 -29.72 67.26
CA TRP A 495 -92.38 -30.68 66.21
C TRP A 495 -93.38 -30.66 65.05
N SER A 496 -93.03 -29.92 64.00
CA SER A 496 -93.77 -29.77 62.75
C SER A 496 -92.82 -29.91 61.54
N ILE A 497 -93.38 -30.28 60.39
CA ILE A 497 -92.68 -30.44 59.10
C ILE A 497 -91.94 -29.17 58.64
N HIS A 498 -92.26 -27.99 59.19
CA HIS A 498 -91.59 -26.72 58.89
C HIS A 498 -90.12 -26.64 59.36
N LEU A 499 -89.64 -27.58 60.18
CA LEU A 499 -88.24 -27.64 60.60
C LEU A 499 -87.27 -27.96 59.44
N LEU A 500 -87.72 -28.66 58.40
CA LEU A 500 -86.89 -28.96 57.21
C LEU A 500 -86.56 -27.72 56.35
N GLY A 501 -87.30 -26.61 56.49
CA GLY A 501 -87.00 -25.35 55.78
C GLY A 501 -85.76 -24.61 56.32
N THR A 502 -85.28 -24.95 57.51
CA THR A 502 -84.16 -24.25 58.19
C THR A 502 -82.81 -24.42 57.49
N ILE A 503 -82.60 -25.55 56.82
CA ILE A 503 -81.35 -25.80 56.07
C ILE A 503 -81.31 -24.92 54.81
N TRP A 504 -82.46 -24.66 54.19
CA TRP A 504 -82.50 -23.89 52.93
C TRP A 504 -82.37 -22.37 53.15
N ASN A 505 -82.82 -21.86 54.30
CA ASN A 505 -82.68 -20.44 54.62
C ASN A 505 -81.31 -20.07 55.21
N SER A 506 -80.48 -21.05 55.60
CA SER A 506 -79.13 -20.82 56.16
C SER A 506 -78.00 -20.90 55.13
N VAL A 507 -78.30 -21.30 53.88
CA VAL A 507 -77.32 -21.39 52.77
C VAL A 507 -77.32 -20.13 51.88
N THR A 508 -78.31 -19.24 52.03
CA THR A 508 -78.31 -17.86 51.50
C THR A 508 -77.86 -16.88 52.57
#